data_AF-A0A514WZR2-F1
#
_entry.id   AF-A0A514WZR2-F1
#
_cell.length_a   1.000
_cell.length_b   1.000
_cell.length_c   1.000
_cell.angle_alpha   90.00
_cell.angle_beta   90.00
_cell.angle_gamma   90.00
#
_symmetry.space_group_name_H-M   'P 1'
#
loop_
_entity.id
_entity.type
_entity.pdbx_description
1 polymer ?
#
loop_
_entity_poly.entity_id
_entity_poly.type
_entity_poly.pdbx_seq_one_letter_code
_entity_poly.pdbx_strand_id
1 'polypeptide(L)'
;MAILPLLVAGAVSAAERCEFALLGEEPSSYLEPSRSFIGNEFNLVLNDFNMAFIDKVVNRGAEITPEARAQFQAILKDLEIADLKLSKDVTSLLGRTLTKEQATALKLARALGRTEKGENKNLSAFSGNYTELQLERKDRILDLAGFSFEERAAIVGNKFVEDILTKYTAENLIWDNTAKTPEEAVAMNNEVLKQMNAESAATYSGKKINALDKQTVRKLYEEVTRHPVARLLKVNKYDPDHKMGFCFGRAMTAHLEALYMGIDKNSIRKVFVAGSMKAIVGDIIWQFHVATAVKSSDGGWWVIDPFVGKPVKLDQWYAKMYKQDTKGTLRLYVTEASRLGATDGARYNRAHLMEEYYNNYFKDLIQYYRLKANNELPKKSVWIKIFDWTLSVLRIGI
;
A
#
# COMPACT_ATOMS: atom_id res chain seq x y z
N MET A 1 2.15 -43.82 29.41
CA MET A 1 1.68 -43.21 28.14
C MET A 1 1.56 -41.71 28.37
N ALA A 2 2.26 -40.89 27.59
CA ALA A 2 2.12 -39.43 27.64
C ALA A 2 1.54 -38.97 26.30
N ILE A 3 0.46 -38.19 26.35
CA ILE A 3 -0.22 -37.65 25.16
C ILE A 3 0.32 -36.24 24.94
N LEU A 4 1.04 -36.01 23.84
CA LEU A 4 1.38 -34.65 23.40
C LEU A 4 0.14 -33.97 22.79
N PRO A 5 -0.14 -32.70 23.10
CA PRO A 5 -1.14 -31.92 22.38
C PRO A 5 -0.60 -31.53 21.00
N LEU A 6 -1.33 -31.88 19.95
CA LEU A 6 -0.99 -31.50 18.59
C LEU A 6 -1.39 -30.04 18.35
N LEU A 7 -0.43 -29.12 18.31
CA LEU A 7 -0.65 -27.72 17.98
C LEU A 7 -0.99 -27.56 16.48
N VAL A 8 -2.28 -27.57 16.16
CA VAL A 8 -2.77 -27.26 14.81
C VAL A 8 -2.70 -25.75 14.59
N ALA A 9 -1.72 -25.32 13.79
CA ALA A 9 -1.63 -23.93 13.35
C ALA A 9 -2.80 -23.62 12.39
N GLY A 10 -3.78 -22.85 12.87
CA GLY A 10 -4.95 -22.44 12.10
C GLY A 10 -4.57 -21.64 10.86
N ALA A 11 -5.05 -22.05 9.69
CA ALA A 11 -4.88 -21.32 8.45
C ALA A 11 -5.86 -20.15 8.40
N VAL A 12 -5.34 -18.91 8.45
CA VAL A 12 -6.15 -17.69 8.29
C VAL A 12 -6.95 -17.77 6.98
N SER A 13 -8.26 -17.58 7.09
CA SER A 13 -9.23 -17.71 6.00
C SER A 13 -9.04 -16.63 4.91
N ALA A 14 -9.70 -16.82 3.78
CA ALA A 14 -9.74 -15.79 2.73
C ALA A 14 -10.54 -14.54 3.16
N ALA A 15 -11.49 -14.69 4.10
CA ALA A 15 -12.34 -13.60 4.60
C ALA A 15 -11.57 -12.65 5.53
N GLU A 16 -10.85 -13.19 6.52
CA GLU A 16 -10.04 -12.41 7.47
C GLU A 16 -8.97 -11.55 6.78
N ARG A 17 -8.48 -11.97 5.60
CA ARG A 17 -7.53 -11.21 4.78
C ARG A 17 -8.13 -9.92 4.18
N CYS A 18 -9.45 -9.79 4.11
CA CYS A 18 -10.14 -8.62 3.58
C CYS A 18 -10.71 -7.70 4.68
N GLU A 19 -11.14 -8.24 5.83
CA GLU A 19 -11.83 -7.44 6.86
C GLU A 19 -10.90 -6.54 7.69
N PHE A 20 -9.65 -6.94 7.92
CA PHE A 20 -8.70 -6.19 8.77
C PHE A 20 -8.34 -4.78 8.21
N ALA A 21 -8.72 -4.47 6.97
CA ALA A 21 -8.41 -3.19 6.33
C ALA A 21 -9.43 -2.06 6.59
N LEU A 22 -10.51 -2.29 7.38
CA LEU A 22 -11.76 -1.55 7.19
C LEU A 22 -12.48 -0.96 8.43
N LEU A 23 -12.00 -1.08 9.68
CA LEU A 23 -12.81 -0.76 10.88
C LEU A 23 -12.05 -0.18 12.10
N GLY A 24 -12.40 1.03 12.55
CA GLY A 24 -12.06 1.60 13.89
C GLY A 24 -12.28 3.13 14.02
N GLU A 25 -12.94 3.58 15.10
CA GLU A 25 -13.14 5.01 15.49
C GLU A 25 -13.13 5.21 17.03
N GLU A 26 -12.99 6.45 17.50
CA GLU A 26 -12.57 6.85 18.88
C GLU A 26 -13.55 7.78 19.65
N PRO A 27 -13.33 7.93 20.97
CA PRO A 27 -12.92 9.24 21.55
C PRO A 27 -11.60 9.11 22.36
N SER A 28 -10.87 10.15 22.80
CA SER A 28 -11.04 11.63 22.76
C SER A 28 -9.72 12.37 22.45
N SER A 29 -9.56 13.68 22.76
CA SER A 29 -8.77 14.58 21.90
C SER A 29 -7.24 14.69 22.07
N TYR A 30 -6.62 14.47 23.25
CA TYR A 30 -5.15 14.66 23.40
C TYR A 30 -4.39 13.67 24.29
N LEU A 31 -5.03 13.03 25.28
CA LEU A 31 -4.38 12.01 26.14
C LEU A 31 -4.87 10.58 25.86
N GLU A 32 -6.16 10.40 25.58
CA GLU A 32 -6.75 9.15 25.09
C GLU A 32 -6.00 8.52 23.91
N PRO A 33 -5.58 9.26 22.85
CA PRO A 33 -5.00 8.64 21.66
C PRO A 33 -3.73 7.85 21.97
N SER A 34 -2.81 8.44 22.74
CA SER A 34 -1.58 7.77 23.16
C SER A 34 -1.84 6.77 24.29
N ARG A 35 -2.74 7.07 25.24
CA ARG A 35 -2.99 6.20 26.41
C ARG A 35 -3.82 4.96 26.09
N SER A 36 -4.70 4.98 25.08
CA SER A 36 -5.46 3.79 24.65
C SER A 36 -4.60 2.85 23.80
N PHE A 37 -3.75 3.39 22.91
CA PHE A 37 -2.85 2.58 22.08
C PHE A 37 -1.70 1.98 22.89
N ILE A 38 -0.98 2.80 23.66
CA ILE A 38 0.02 2.30 24.64
C ILE A 38 -0.69 1.42 25.67
N GLY A 39 -1.94 1.75 26.02
CA GLY A 39 -2.71 1.04 27.02
C GLY A 39 -3.20 -0.36 26.64
N ASN A 40 -3.15 -0.73 25.35
CA ASN A 40 -3.47 -2.08 24.90
C ASN A 40 -2.23 -2.95 24.67
N GLU A 41 -1.06 -2.37 24.37
CA GLU A 41 0.18 -3.12 24.12
C GLU A 41 1.26 -3.03 25.22
N PHE A 42 1.23 -2.02 26.09
CA PHE A 42 2.31 -1.71 27.05
C PHE A 42 1.84 -1.44 28.50
N ASN A 43 0.54 -1.28 28.78
CA ASN A 43 0.01 -1.04 30.14
C ASN A 43 0.35 -2.13 31.17
N LEU A 44 0.65 -3.35 30.73
CA LEU A 44 1.07 -4.43 31.64
C LEU A 44 2.48 -4.20 32.22
N VAL A 45 3.22 -3.20 31.71
CA VAL A 45 4.65 -3.03 31.99
C VAL A 45 5.05 -1.58 32.28
N LEU A 46 4.37 -0.58 31.70
CA LEU A 46 4.61 0.84 32.01
C LEU A 46 3.73 1.31 33.17
N ASN A 47 4.34 1.51 34.35
CA ASN A 47 3.70 2.19 35.48
C ASN A 47 3.59 3.71 35.23
N ASP A 48 2.80 4.40 36.07
CA ASP A 48 2.57 5.86 35.93
C ASP A 48 3.86 6.69 35.99
N PHE A 49 4.89 6.24 36.73
CA PHE A 49 6.19 6.91 36.80
C PHE A 49 6.95 6.81 35.46
N ASN A 50 6.97 5.63 34.84
CA ASN A 50 7.56 5.41 33.52
C ASN A 50 6.81 6.21 32.44
N MET A 51 5.47 6.27 32.52
CA MET A 51 4.64 7.07 31.61
C MET A 51 4.90 8.58 31.77
N ALA A 52 4.96 9.09 33.02
CA ALA A 52 5.28 10.49 33.30
C ALA A 52 6.70 10.88 32.87
N PHE A 53 7.66 9.93 32.96
CA PHE A 53 9.02 10.11 32.47
C PHE A 53 9.07 10.16 30.93
N ILE A 54 8.44 9.21 30.23
CA ILE A 54 8.34 9.20 28.76
C ILE A 54 7.70 10.52 28.29
N ASP A 55 6.60 10.95 28.90
CA ASP A 55 5.96 12.22 28.55
C ASP A 55 6.87 13.44 28.78
N LYS A 56 7.61 13.49 29.90
CA LYS A 56 8.56 14.57 30.21
C LYS A 56 9.67 14.67 29.15
N VAL A 57 10.30 13.56 28.79
CA VAL A 57 11.47 13.56 27.90
C VAL A 57 11.07 13.55 26.44
N VAL A 58 10.09 12.73 26.03
CA VAL A 58 9.67 12.56 24.64
C VAL A 58 8.71 13.65 24.20
N ASN A 59 7.59 13.86 24.90
CA ASN A 59 6.53 14.79 24.45
C ASN A 59 6.82 16.25 24.81
N ARG A 60 7.34 16.51 26.02
CA ARG A 60 7.57 17.86 26.57
C ARG A 60 8.96 18.45 26.27
N GLY A 61 9.78 17.76 25.52
CA GLY A 61 11.04 18.31 25.00
C GLY A 61 12.23 18.35 25.98
N ALA A 62 12.11 17.80 27.20
CA ALA A 62 13.11 17.98 28.25
C ALA A 62 14.50 17.37 27.92
N GLU A 63 15.57 18.14 28.18
CA GLU A 63 16.96 17.84 27.84
C GLU A 63 17.39 16.38 28.11
N ILE A 64 18.13 15.80 27.15
CA ILE A 64 18.59 14.41 27.21
C ILE A 64 19.90 14.34 27.99
N THR A 65 19.78 14.26 29.32
CA THR A 65 20.94 14.04 30.20
C THR A 65 21.36 12.56 30.20
N PRO A 66 22.59 12.22 30.65
CA PRO A 66 23.02 10.83 30.82
C PRO A 66 22.08 10.01 31.71
N GLU A 67 21.54 10.62 32.76
CA GLU A 67 20.59 10.00 33.69
C GLU A 67 19.26 9.72 33.00
N ALA A 68 18.77 10.65 32.18
CA ALA A 68 17.56 10.43 31.38
C ALA A 68 17.75 9.30 30.36
N ARG A 69 18.92 9.21 29.70
CA ARG A 69 19.23 8.10 28.80
C ARG A 69 19.30 6.76 29.55
N ALA A 70 19.94 6.71 30.71
CA ALA A 70 20.00 5.52 31.55
C ALA A 70 18.60 5.06 32.05
N GLN A 71 17.77 6.01 32.49
CA GLN A 71 16.39 5.73 32.92
C GLN A 71 15.53 5.24 31.75
N PHE A 72 15.68 5.80 30.55
CA PHE A 72 14.96 5.32 29.37
C PHE A 72 15.39 3.89 28.97
N GLN A 73 16.70 3.58 29.03
CA GLN A 73 17.20 2.24 28.77
C GLN A 73 16.70 1.21 29.79
N ALA A 74 16.56 1.58 31.08
CA ALA A 74 15.91 0.73 32.07
C ALA A 74 14.46 0.44 31.68
N ILE A 75 13.69 1.45 31.29
CA ILE A 75 12.30 1.28 30.82
C ILE A 75 12.23 0.36 29.58
N LEU A 76 13.10 0.55 28.58
CA LEU A 76 13.15 -0.31 27.40
C LEU A 76 13.49 -1.77 27.72
N LYS A 77 14.33 -1.99 28.74
CA LYS A 77 14.68 -3.31 29.23
C LYS A 77 13.52 -3.97 29.98
N ASP A 78 12.84 -3.23 30.85
CA ASP A 78 11.67 -3.74 31.59
C ASP A 78 10.52 -4.11 30.65
N LEU A 79 10.36 -3.37 29.54
CA LEU A 79 9.36 -3.64 28.51
C LEU A 79 9.52 -5.05 27.87
N GLU A 80 10.73 -5.44 27.47
CA GLU A 80 11.02 -6.66 26.67
C GLU A 80 10.20 -6.87 25.36
N ILE A 81 9.35 -5.92 24.93
CA ILE A 81 8.44 -6.08 23.79
C ILE A 81 9.09 -5.70 22.45
N ALA A 82 9.93 -6.58 21.91
CA ALA A 82 10.54 -6.39 20.58
C ALA A 82 9.55 -6.67 19.43
N ASP A 83 9.43 -5.73 18.47
CA ASP A 83 8.83 -6.02 17.16
C ASP A 83 9.86 -6.78 16.31
N LEU A 84 9.83 -8.11 16.38
CA LEU A 84 10.81 -8.98 15.69
C LEU A 84 10.88 -8.73 14.18
N LYS A 85 9.77 -8.29 13.55
CA LYS A 85 9.76 -7.99 12.12
C LYS A 85 10.47 -6.67 11.86
N LEU A 86 10.03 -5.59 12.51
CA LEU A 86 10.63 -4.27 12.35
C LEU A 86 12.13 -4.29 12.73
N SER A 87 12.48 -5.04 13.78
CA SER A 87 13.87 -5.25 14.20
C SER A 87 14.71 -5.95 13.13
N LYS A 88 14.17 -6.96 12.44
CA LYS A 88 14.85 -7.60 11.30
C LYS A 88 15.02 -6.64 10.12
N ASP A 89 13.98 -5.86 9.81
CA ASP A 89 14.01 -4.94 8.68
C ASP A 89 15.03 -3.80 8.95
N VAL A 90 15.09 -3.24 10.18
CA VAL A 90 16.14 -2.27 10.59
C VAL A 90 17.53 -2.91 10.68
N THR A 91 17.66 -4.14 11.18
CA THR A 91 18.94 -4.87 11.22
C THR A 91 19.54 -4.98 9.81
N SER A 92 18.70 -5.25 8.81
CA SER A 92 19.09 -5.27 7.40
C SER A 92 19.44 -3.88 6.85
N LEU A 93 18.76 -2.82 7.31
CA LEU A 93 19.01 -1.44 6.90
C LEU A 93 20.37 -0.92 7.42
N LEU A 94 20.67 -1.16 8.70
CA LEU A 94 21.88 -0.66 9.36
C LEU A 94 23.11 -1.56 9.16
N GLY A 95 22.96 -2.73 8.55
CA GLY A 95 24.03 -3.71 8.38
C GLY A 95 24.57 -4.31 9.69
N ARG A 96 23.85 -4.11 10.81
CA ARG A 96 24.22 -4.64 12.14
C ARG A 96 23.00 -5.13 12.91
N THR A 97 23.24 -6.10 13.79
CA THR A 97 22.24 -6.56 14.76
C THR A 97 21.87 -5.44 15.73
N LEU A 98 20.57 -5.35 16.05
CA LEU A 98 20.06 -4.47 17.10
C LEU A 98 20.11 -5.13 18.47
N THR A 99 20.25 -4.32 19.53
CA THR A 99 20.00 -4.81 20.89
C THR A 99 18.49 -5.02 21.13
N LYS A 100 18.12 -5.73 22.21
CA LYS A 100 16.70 -5.90 22.58
C LYS A 100 16.03 -4.55 22.86
N GLU A 101 16.75 -3.65 23.51
CA GLU A 101 16.31 -2.30 23.87
C GLU A 101 16.07 -1.46 22.61
N GLN A 102 16.99 -1.52 21.64
CA GLN A 102 16.82 -0.88 20.32
C GLN A 102 15.61 -1.43 19.54
N ALA A 103 15.38 -2.75 19.57
CA ALA A 103 14.21 -3.38 18.96
C ALA A 103 12.88 -2.99 19.66
N THR A 104 12.92 -2.83 20.98
CA THR A 104 11.78 -2.37 21.79
C THR A 104 11.51 -0.87 21.56
N ALA A 105 12.55 -0.06 21.44
CA ALA A 105 12.45 1.37 21.14
C ALA A 105 11.85 1.63 19.75
N LEU A 106 12.18 0.82 18.75
CA LEU A 106 11.53 0.86 17.44
C LEU A 106 10.03 0.56 17.53
N LYS A 107 9.62 -0.40 18.37
CA LYS A 107 8.21 -0.68 18.62
C LYS A 107 7.52 0.48 19.33
N LEU A 108 8.15 1.06 20.35
CA LEU A 108 7.64 2.22 21.10
C LEU A 108 7.53 3.48 20.22
N ALA A 109 8.54 3.76 19.39
CA ALA A 109 8.52 4.83 18.40
C ALA A 109 7.43 4.61 17.35
N ARG A 110 7.20 3.37 16.91
CA ARG A 110 6.11 3.02 16.01
C ARG A 110 4.74 3.22 16.65
N ALA A 111 4.60 2.92 17.94
CA ALA A 111 3.36 3.06 18.71
C ALA A 111 2.97 4.53 18.96
N LEU A 112 3.92 5.35 19.41
CA LEU A 112 3.68 6.74 19.78
C LEU A 112 3.24 7.61 18.58
N GLY A 113 2.22 8.44 18.82
CA GLY A 113 1.70 9.42 17.85
C GLY A 113 0.81 8.86 16.74
N ARG A 114 0.45 7.56 16.74
CA ARG A 114 -0.37 6.94 15.67
C ARG A 114 -1.81 7.44 15.56
N THR A 115 -2.30 8.05 16.62
CA THR A 115 -3.72 8.32 16.88
C THR A 115 -3.99 9.82 17.05
N GLU A 116 -2.95 10.65 17.05
CA GLU A 116 -3.05 12.11 17.10
C GLU A 116 -3.31 12.68 15.69
N LYS A 117 -4.36 13.51 15.55
CA LYS A 117 -4.71 14.16 14.29
C LYS A 117 -3.80 15.36 13.99
N GLY A 118 -3.36 15.51 12.74
CA GLY A 118 -2.70 16.72 12.24
C GLY A 118 -2.32 16.63 10.76
N GLU A 119 -1.73 17.70 10.24
CA GLU A 119 -1.24 17.75 8.86
C GLU A 119 0.01 16.87 8.68
N ASN A 120 0.04 16.15 7.56
CA ASN A 120 0.77 14.91 7.42
C ASN A 120 2.05 15.10 6.60
N LYS A 121 3.21 14.77 7.17
CA LYS A 121 4.45 14.51 6.44
C LYS A 121 4.64 12.98 6.32
N ASN A 122 4.98 12.49 5.13
CA ASN A 122 5.00 11.06 4.81
C ASN A 122 6.37 10.41 5.13
N LEU A 123 6.39 9.36 5.94
CA LEU A 123 7.59 8.52 6.17
C LEU A 123 7.30 7.02 5.97
N SER A 124 8.10 6.36 5.13
CA SER A 124 7.93 4.93 4.82
C SER A 124 8.25 4.00 6.00
N ALA A 125 9.27 4.32 6.81
CA ALA A 125 9.80 3.49 7.89
C ALA A 125 8.75 3.00 8.89
N PHE A 126 7.86 3.90 9.32
CA PHE A 126 6.84 3.59 10.32
C PHE A 126 5.47 3.25 9.71
N SER A 127 5.37 3.13 8.39
CA SER A 127 4.15 2.78 7.65
C SER A 127 2.94 3.65 8.03
N GLY A 128 3.07 4.97 7.94
CA GLY A 128 2.00 5.91 8.29
C GLY A 128 2.33 7.34 7.86
N ASN A 129 1.31 8.19 7.94
CA ASN A 129 1.47 9.63 7.88
C ASN A 129 1.72 10.16 9.29
N TYR A 130 2.62 11.12 9.45
CA TYR A 130 2.97 11.67 10.76
C TYR A 130 3.14 13.18 10.73
N THR A 131 2.73 13.87 11.80
CA THR A 131 3.01 15.30 11.97
C THR A 131 4.49 15.52 12.29
N GLU A 132 5.01 16.73 12.06
CA GLU A 132 6.40 17.10 12.41
C GLU A 132 6.73 16.81 13.88
N LEU A 133 5.83 17.16 14.80
CA LEU A 133 5.95 16.85 16.22
C LEU A 133 5.99 15.34 16.51
N GLN A 134 5.29 14.51 15.73
CA GLN A 134 5.38 13.05 15.86
C GLN A 134 6.71 12.51 15.31
N LEU A 135 7.34 13.19 14.34
CA LEU A 135 8.67 12.82 13.85
C LEU A 135 9.76 13.15 14.87
N GLU A 136 9.71 14.34 15.47
CA GLU A 136 10.61 14.75 16.56
C GLU A 136 10.57 13.75 17.73
N ARG A 137 9.37 13.35 18.16
CA ARG A 137 9.19 12.33 19.21
C ARG A 137 9.78 10.98 18.82
N LYS A 138 9.67 10.56 17.55
CA LYS A 138 10.24 9.30 17.04
C LYS A 138 11.77 9.33 17.01
N ASP A 139 12.38 10.39 16.47
CA ASP A 139 13.84 10.58 16.50
C ASP A 139 14.36 10.53 17.94
N ARG A 140 13.68 11.23 18.85
CA ARG A 140 14.05 11.29 20.27
C ARG A 140 14.04 9.95 20.98
N ILE A 141 13.06 9.09 20.69
CA ILE A 141 13.02 7.71 21.22
C ILE A 141 14.24 6.91 20.76
N LEU A 142 14.65 7.09 19.50
CA LEU A 142 15.82 6.41 18.95
C LEU A 142 17.14 6.97 19.55
N ASP A 143 17.22 8.28 19.84
CA ASP A 143 18.39 8.88 20.49
C ASP A 143 18.57 8.42 21.93
N LEU A 144 17.46 8.30 22.67
CA LEU A 144 17.45 7.72 24.01
C LEU A 144 17.79 6.22 23.99
N ALA A 145 17.41 5.51 22.92
CA ALA A 145 17.78 4.11 22.69
C ALA A 145 19.22 3.92 22.15
N GLY A 146 19.99 5.00 21.98
CA GLY A 146 21.39 4.94 21.57
C GLY A 146 21.62 4.62 20.10
N PHE A 147 20.68 4.93 19.21
CA PHE A 147 20.95 4.99 17.77
C PHE A 147 21.77 6.26 17.46
N SER A 148 22.82 6.13 16.63
CA SER A 148 23.64 7.28 16.21
C SER A 148 22.83 8.26 15.33
N PHE A 149 23.31 9.49 15.17
CA PHE A 149 22.62 10.48 14.33
C PHE A 149 22.40 9.96 12.90
N GLU A 150 23.37 9.26 12.32
CA GLU A 150 23.33 8.66 10.99
C GLU A 150 22.30 7.53 10.92
N GLU A 151 22.21 6.70 11.95
CA GLU A 151 21.23 5.61 12.03
C GLU A 151 19.81 6.15 12.23
N ARG A 152 19.64 7.20 13.03
CA ARG A 152 18.34 7.86 13.19
C ARG A 152 17.94 8.61 11.93
N ALA A 153 18.88 9.29 11.28
CA ALA A 153 18.68 9.85 9.95
C ALA A 153 18.29 8.75 8.96
N ALA A 154 18.86 7.54 9.03
CA ALA A 154 18.41 6.40 8.22
C ALA A 154 16.98 5.93 8.57
N ILE A 155 16.65 5.78 9.86
CA ILE A 155 15.34 5.26 10.31
C ILE A 155 14.21 6.29 10.13
N VAL A 156 14.49 7.58 10.34
CA VAL A 156 13.51 8.68 10.36
C VAL A 156 13.56 9.52 9.06
N GLY A 157 14.74 9.73 8.49
CA GLY A 157 14.94 10.66 7.37
C GLY A 157 15.35 10.05 6.03
N ASN A 158 15.70 8.75 5.96
CA ASN A 158 16.36 8.19 4.77
C ASN A 158 15.85 6.79 4.41
N LYS A 159 14.82 6.76 3.54
CA LYS A 159 14.48 5.62 2.67
C LYS A 159 14.55 4.26 3.34
N PHE A 160 13.49 3.89 4.06
CA PHE A 160 13.32 2.53 4.51
C PHE A 160 13.09 1.57 3.33
N VAL A 161 14.20 0.99 2.86
CA VAL A 161 14.39 0.24 1.61
C VAL A 161 14.01 1.03 0.35
N GLU A 162 14.98 1.11 -0.56
CA GLU A 162 14.77 1.44 -1.95
C GLU A 162 13.91 0.40 -2.68
N ASP A 163 12.61 0.48 -2.49
CA ASP A 163 11.72 0.40 -3.65
C ASP A 163 11.76 1.80 -4.31
N ILE A 164 12.75 2.05 -5.17
CA ILE A 164 12.96 3.38 -5.81
C ILE A 164 11.71 3.82 -6.60
N LEU A 165 10.86 2.86 -6.93
CA LEU A 165 9.55 3.03 -7.54
C LEU A 165 8.58 3.77 -6.62
N THR A 166 8.45 3.37 -5.35
CA THR A 166 7.64 4.09 -4.36
C THR A 166 8.28 5.40 -3.88
N LYS A 167 9.51 5.74 -4.31
CA LYS A 167 10.11 7.08 -4.10
C LYS A 167 9.27 8.22 -4.69
N TYR A 168 8.32 7.92 -5.59
CA TYR A 168 7.23 8.83 -5.93
C TYR A 168 6.14 8.85 -4.84
N THR A 169 6.57 9.23 -3.63
CA THR A 169 5.70 9.63 -2.50
C THR A 169 5.05 11.00 -2.73
N ALA A 170 5.16 11.58 -3.93
CA ALA A 170 4.40 12.75 -4.33
C ALA A 170 2.92 12.49 -4.00
N GLU A 171 2.43 13.29 -3.05
CA GLU A 171 1.04 13.29 -2.60
C GLU A 171 0.16 13.50 -3.82
N ASN A 172 0.58 14.40 -4.72
CA ASN A 172 -0.07 14.66 -5.98
C ASN A 172 0.84 14.38 -7.21
N LEU A 173 0.64 13.23 -7.85
CA LEU A 173 1.32 12.80 -9.09
C LEU A 173 0.98 13.70 -10.30
N ILE A 174 -0.14 14.43 -10.27
CA ILE A 174 -0.52 15.33 -11.36
C ILE A 174 0.34 16.61 -11.30
N TRP A 175 0.60 17.13 -10.10
CA TRP A 175 1.39 18.35 -9.91
C TRP A 175 2.90 18.12 -10.04
N ASP A 176 3.44 16.94 -9.74
CA ASP A 176 4.85 16.61 -10.05
C ASP A 176 5.19 16.78 -11.54
N ASN A 177 4.19 16.71 -12.43
CA ASN A 177 4.38 16.85 -13.86
C ASN A 177 4.28 18.32 -14.38
N THR A 178 3.81 19.29 -13.60
CA THR A 178 3.49 20.63 -14.16
C THR A 178 4.73 21.47 -14.54
N ALA A 179 5.93 21.02 -14.18
CA ALA A 179 7.18 21.75 -14.38
C ALA A 179 8.27 20.93 -15.12
N LYS A 180 7.91 19.87 -15.86
CA LYS A 180 8.87 18.99 -16.56
C LYS A 180 8.91 19.25 -18.07
N THR A 181 10.10 19.19 -18.67
CA THR A 181 10.21 19.12 -20.14
C THR A 181 9.89 17.71 -20.64
N PRO A 182 9.58 17.53 -21.95
CA PRO A 182 9.41 16.20 -22.52
C PRO A 182 10.62 15.28 -22.34
N GLU A 183 11.83 15.83 -22.48
CA GLU A 183 13.10 15.10 -22.34
C GLU A 183 13.31 14.63 -20.90
N GLU A 184 13.05 15.49 -19.91
CA GLU A 184 13.07 15.14 -18.49
C GLU A 184 12.05 14.04 -18.18
N ALA A 185 10.81 14.19 -18.68
CA ALA A 185 9.75 13.21 -18.46
C ALA A 185 10.15 11.83 -19.01
N VAL A 186 10.65 11.77 -20.25
CA VAL A 186 11.16 10.53 -20.87
C VAL A 186 12.32 9.94 -20.08
N ALA A 187 13.30 10.74 -19.65
CA ALA A 187 14.42 10.26 -18.86
C ALA A 187 13.97 9.65 -17.52
N MET A 188 13.07 10.34 -16.80
CA MET A 188 12.49 9.84 -15.55
C MET A 188 11.65 8.57 -15.77
N ASN A 189 10.92 8.46 -16.88
CA ASN A 189 10.12 7.28 -17.22
C ASN A 189 11.00 6.05 -17.52
N ASN A 190 12.10 6.25 -18.25
CA ASN A 190 13.06 5.19 -18.55
C ASN A 190 13.72 4.64 -17.27
N GLU A 191 14.03 5.53 -16.32
CA GLU A 191 14.60 5.13 -15.02
C GLU A 191 13.56 4.36 -14.16
N VAL A 192 12.28 4.75 -14.17
CA VAL A 192 11.20 3.95 -13.55
C VAL A 192 11.05 2.56 -14.19
N LEU A 193 11.10 2.45 -15.52
CA LEU A 193 11.02 1.15 -16.21
C LEU A 193 12.23 0.25 -15.89
N LYS A 194 13.43 0.83 -15.85
CA LYS A 194 14.66 0.14 -15.45
C LYS A 194 14.56 -0.39 -14.01
N GLN A 195 14.04 0.41 -13.08
CA GLN A 195 13.82 0.00 -11.68
C GLN A 195 12.78 -1.13 -11.57
N MET A 196 11.66 -1.07 -12.31
CA MET A 196 10.68 -2.16 -12.36
C MET A 196 11.31 -3.46 -12.86
N ASN A 197 12.16 -3.40 -13.88
CA ASN A 197 12.86 -4.57 -14.38
C ASN A 197 13.85 -5.13 -13.35
N ALA A 198 14.60 -4.29 -12.63
CA ALA A 198 15.46 -4.72 -11.53
C ALA A 198 14.66 -5.35 -10.37
N GLU A 199 13.57 -4.71 -9.92
CA GLU A 199 12.69 -5.25 -8.88
C GLU A 199 12.08 -6.60 -9.30
N SER A 200 11.80 -6.80 -10.59
CA SER A 200 11.26 -8.06 -11.10
C SER A 200 12.19 -9.26 -10.93
N ALA A 201 13.51 -9.04 -10.80
CA ALA A 201 14.48 -10.11 -10.55
C ALA A 201 14.53 -10.56 -9.07
N ALA A 202 14.05 -9.75 -8.12
CA ALA A 202 14.17 -10.03 -6.70
C ALA A 202 13.27 -11.21 -6.25
N THR A 203 13.82 -12.22 -5.57
CA THR A 203 13.03 -13.35 -5.04
C THR A 203 12.58 -13.09 -3.61
N TYR A 204 11.27 -13.07 -3.35
CA TYR A 204 10.75 -12.97 -1.99
C TYR A 204 10.66 -14.35 -1.33
N SER A 205 11.13 -14.49 -0.09
CA SER A 205 11.03 -15.74 0.67
C SER A 205 9.67 -15.83 1.39
N GLY A 206 8.76 -16.69 0.92
CA GLY A 206 7.46 -16.86 1.56
C GLY A 206 6.61 -17.98 0.95
N LYS A 207 5.52 -18.35 1.64
CA LYS A 207 4.52 -19.34 1.19
C LYS A 207 3.53 -18.82 0.13
N LYS A 208 3.64 -17.54 -0.26
CA LYS A 208 2.74 -16.88 -1.22
C LYS A 208 3.29 -16.93 -2.64
N ILE A 209 2.42 -16.70 -3.63
CA ILE A 209 2.83 -16.71 -5.04
C ILE A 209 3.56 -15.38 -5.34
N ASN A 210 4.88 -15.44 -5.52
CA ASN A 210 5.71 -14.24 -5.71
C ASN A 210 5.84 -13.80 -7.18
N ALA A 211 5.47 -14.65 -8.13
CA ALA A 211 5.58 -14.38 -9.55
C ALA A 211 4.56 -15.23 -10.31
N LEU A 212 3.88 -14.65 -11.29
CA LEU A 212 2.86 -15.33 -12.08
C LEU A 212 3.40 -15.82 -13.41
N ASP A 213 3.01 -17.03 -13.81
CA ASP A 213 3.10 -17.45 -15.20
C ASP A 213 2.03 -16.76 -16.08
N LYS A 214 2.21 -16.87 -17.40
CA LYS A 214 1.35 -16.25 -18.42
C LYS A 214 -0.11 -16.73 -18.38
N GLN A 215 -0.38 -17.98 -17.99
CA GLN A 215 -1.73 -18.52 -17.85
C GLN A 215 -2.42 -17.96 -16.60
N THR A 216 -1.69 -17.85 -15.49
CA THR A 216 -2.19 -17.27 -14.24
C THR A 216 -2.43 -15.75 -14.37
N VAL A 217 -1.55 -15.02 -15.06
CA VAL A 217 -1.77 -13.61 -15.48
C VAL A 217 -3.04 -13.47 -16.31
N ARG A 218 -3.23 -14.36 -17.30
CA ARG A 218 -4.42 -14.35 -18.15
C ARG A 218 -5.69 -14.62 -17.36
N LYS A 219 -5.67 -15.58 -16.42
CA LYS A 219 -6.80 -15.87 -15.53
C LYS A 219 -7.16 -14.65 -14.68
N LEU A 220 -6.18 -14.01 -14.04
CA LEU A 220 -6.37 -12.78 -13.27
C LEU A 220 -7.05 -11.69 -14.11
N TYR A 221 -6.57 -11.47 -15.34
CA TYR A 221 -7.19 -10.52 -16.26
C TYR A 221 -8.65 -10.88 -16.63
N GLU A 222 -8.91 -12.15 -16.91
CA GLU A 222 -10.26 -12.65 -17.24
C GLU A 222 -11.25 -12.55 -16.07
N GLU A 223 -10.82 -12.70 -14.81
CA GLU A 223 -11.66 -12.43 -13.64
C GLU A 223 -11.99 -10.93 -13.51
N VAL A 224 -11.03 -10.04 -13.80
CA VAL A 224 -11.21 -8.59 -13.74
C VAL A 224 -12.12 -8.08 -14.86
N THR A 225 -11.98 -8.55 -16.10
CA THR A 225 -12.87 -8.16 -17.22
C THR A 225 -14.27 -8.75 -17.10
N ARG A 226 -14.43 -9.91 -16.46
CA ARG A 226 -15.76 -10.49 -16.19
C ARG A 226 -16.39 -9.96 -14.89
N HIS A 227 -15.70 -9.11 -14.13
CA HIS A 227 -16.14 -8.63 -12.83
C HIS A 227 -17.49 -7.89 -12.91
N PRO A 228 -18.53 -8.29 -12.12
CA PRO A 228 -19.90 -7.79 -12.30
C PRO A 228 -20.08 -6.30 -11.98
N VAL A 229 -19.11 -5.70 -11.31
CA VAL A 229 -19.07 -4.26 -10.95
C VAL A 229 -18.09 -3.48 -11.84
N ALA A 230 -16.93 -4.06 -12.17
CA ALA A 230 -15.78 -3.29 -12.63
C ALA A 230 -15.50 -3.34 -14.13
N ARG A 231 -16.08 -4.31 -14.85
CA ARG A 231 -15.97 -4.45 -16.31
C ARG A 231 -16.43 -3.20 -17.07
N LEU A 232 -15.88 -2.93 -18.26
CA LEU A 232 -16.20 -1.68 -18.98
C LEU A 232 -17.69 -1.59 -19.34
N LEU A 233 -18.34 -2.73 -19.62
CA LEU A 233 -19.80 -2.86 -19.82
C LEU A 233 -20.67 -2.44 -18.61
N LYS A 234 -20.08 -1.99 -17.50
CA LYS A 234 -20.78 -1.47 -16.32
C LYS A 234 -20.47 -0.01 -16.00
N VAL A 235 -19.58 0.66 -16.75
CA VAL A 235 -19.23 2.07 -16.52
C VAL A 235 -20.49 2.94 -16.47
N ASN A 236 -21.38 2.83 -17.46
CA ASN A 236 -22.61 3.64 -17.53
C ASN A 236 -23.60 3.43 -16.35
N LYS A 237 -23.47 2.35 -15.55
CA LYS A 237 -24.28 2.20 -14.31
C LYS A 237 -23.81 3.19 -13.24
N TYR A 238 -22.50 3.38 -13.14
CA TYR A 238 -21.86 4.08 -12.02
C TYR A 238 -21.41 5.49 -12.40
N ASP A 239 -21.00 5.70 -13.65
CA ASP A 239 -20.56 6.96 -14.25
C ASP A 239 -21.39 7.26 -15.50
N PRO A 240 -22.69 7.57 -15.35
CA PRO A 240 -23.59 7.85 -16.48
C PRO A 240 -23.19 9.12 -17.26
N ASP A 241 -22.50 10.05 -16.60
CA ASP A 241 -22.03 11.32 -17.16
C ASP A 241 -20.61 11.23 -17.76
N HIS A 242 -19.95 10.07 -17.69
CA HIS A 242 -18.57 9.84 -18.15
C HIS A 242 -17.50 10.78 -17.53
N LYS A 243 -17.70 11.20 -16.27
CA LYS A 243 -16.83 12.15 -15.55
C LYS A 243 -15.68 11.47 -14.81
N MET A 244 -15.87 10.24 -14.32
CA MET A 244 -14.91 9.54 -13.44
C MET A 244 -14.04 8.51 -14.17
N GLY A 245 -14.57 7.82 -15.18
CA GLY A 245 -13.90 6.75 -15.92
C GLY A 245 -13.59 5.47 -15.13
N PHE A 246 -13.60 5.50 -13.78
CA PHE A 246 -13.37 4.39 -12.85
C PHE A 246 -12.11 3.53 -13.11
N CYS A 247 -11.04 4.12 -13.67
CA CYS A 247 -9.76 3.42 -13.85
C CYS A 247 -9.17 2.92 -12.53
N PHE A 248 -9.22 3.76 -11.49
CA PHE A 248 -8.83 3.44 -10.11
C PHE A 248 -9.67 2.29 -9.51
N GLY A 249 -10.97 2.22 -9.82
CA GLY A 249 -11.85 1.11 -9.43
C GLY A 249 -11.50 -0.24 -10.09
N ARG A 250 -11.15 -0.21 -11.39
CA ARG A 250 -10.63 -1.39 -12.11
C ARG A 250 -9.27 -1.83 -11.59
N ALA A 251 -8.37 -0.89 -11.32
CA ALA A 251 -7.08 -1.16 -10.69
C ALA A 251 -7.25 -1.75 -9.27
N MET A 252 -8.20 -1.26 -8.48
CA MET A 252 -8.54 -1.85 -7.18
C MET A 252 -9.05 -3.28 -7.33
N THR A 253 -9.96 -3.53 -8.28
CA THR A 253 -10.46 -4.89 -8.57
C THR A 253 -9.32 -5.85 -8.91
N ALA A 254 -8.40 -5.47 -9.79
CA ALA A 254 -7.24 -6.29 -10.15
C ALA A 254 -6.28 -6.56 -8.96
N HIS A 255 -6.18 -5.64 -8.02
CA HIS A 255 -5.39 -5.83 -6.79
C HIS A 255 -6.10 -6.78 -5.80
N LEU A 256 -7.40 -6.60 -5.56
CA LEU A 256 -8.17 -7.49 -4.70
C LEU A 256 -8.23 -8.92 -5.25
N GLU A 257 -8.39 -9.09 -6.56
CA GLU A 257 -8.35 -10.40 -7.21
C GLU A 257 -6.98 -11.07 -7.09
N ALA A 258 -5.89 -10.31 -7.27
CA ALA A 258 -4.54 -10.80 -7.08
C ALA A 258 -4.29 -11.28 -5.64
N LEU A 259 -4.73 -10.52 -4.63
CA LEU A 259 -4.67 -10.94 -3.22
C LEU A 259 -5.54 -12.18 -2.94
N TYR A 260 -6.74 -12.26 -3.53
CA TYR A 260 -7.62 -13.43 -3.42
C TYR A 260 -6.98 -14.70 -4.01
N MET A 261 -6.24 -14.57 -5.11
CA MET A 261 -5.43 -15.63 -5.71
C MET A 261 -4.18 -16.03 -4.89
N GLY A 262 -3.91 -15.40 -3.74
CA GLY A 262 -2.79 -15.76 -2.86
C GLY A 262 -1.43 -15.19 -3.30
N ILE A 263 -1.44 -14.18 -4.17
CA ILE A 263 -0.22 -13.48 -4.62
C ILE A 263 0.36 -12.68 -3.46
N ASP A 264 1.69 -12.62 -3.36
CA ASP A 264 2.33 -11.76 -2.37
C ASP A 264 2.08 -10.28 -2.69
N LYS A 265 1.81 -9.48 -1.67
CA LYS A 265 1.51 -8.05 -1.83
C LYS A 265 2.69 -7.27 -2.43
N ASN A 266 3.93 -7.71 -2.19
CA ASN A 266 5.14 -7.11 -2.75
C ASN A 266 5.31 -7.44 -4.25
N SER A 267 4.59 -8.44 -4.74
CA SER A 267 4.52 -8.83 -6.15
C SER A 267 3.36 -8.15 -6.91
N ILE A 268 2.73 -7.15 -6.28
CA ILE A 268 1.66 -6.32 -6.84
C ILE A 268 2.08 -4.85 -6.70
N ARG A 269 1.89 -4.07 -7.77
CA ARG A 269 2.15 -2.62 -7.80
C ARG A 269 0.97 -1.89 -8.42
N LYS A 270 0.79 -0.61 -8.06
CA LYS A 270 -0.06 0.31 -8.82
C LYS A 270 0.81 1.08 -9.80
N VAL A 271 0.40 1.13 -11.06
CA VAL A 271 1.11 1.91 -12.10
C VAL A 271 0.20 3.02 -12.57
N PHE A 272 0.69 4.25 -12.50
CA PHE A 272 -0.02 5.46 -12.92
C PHE A 272 0.72 6.09 -14.09
N VAL A 273 -0.01 6.69 -15.00
CA VAL A 273 0.49 7.75 -15.87
C VAL A 273 -0.24 9.03 -15.54
N ALA A 274 0.45 10.16 -15.40
CA ALA A 274 -0.17 11.47 -15.17
C ALA A 274 0.41 12.53 -16.11
N GLY A 275 -0.45 13.37 -16.66
CA GLY A 275 -0.19 14.25 -17.80
C GLY A 275 -1.40 14.33 -18.73
N SER A 276 -1.32 15.21 -19.74
CA SER A 276 -2.44 15.53 -20.64
C SER A 276 -2.61 14.43 -21.69
N MET A 277 -3.57 13.52 -21.50
CA MET A 277 -3.87 12.43 -22.45
C MET A 277 -5.20 12.65 -23.17
N LYS A 278 -5.24 12.54 -24.50
CA LYS A 278 -6.50 12.51 -25.25
C LYS A 278 -7.16 11.13 -25.09
N ALA A 279 -8.40 11.11 -24.61
CA ALA A 279 -9.20 9.88 -24.53
C ALA A 279 -9.41 9.26 -25.93
N ILE A 280 -9.56 7.93 -26.00
CA ILE A 280 -9.83 7.22 -27.27
C ILE A 280 -11.22 7.58 -27.84
N VAL A 281 -12.16 8.02 -26.99
CA VAL A 281 -13.55 8.32 -27.36
C VAL A 281 -13.91 9.72 -26.85
N GLY A 282 -14.36 10.58 -27.77
CA GLY A 282 -14.70 11.98 -27.50
C GLY A 282 -13.47 12.90 -27.34
N ASP A 283 -13.72 14.16 -26.99
CA ASP A 283 -12.69 15.18 -26.76
C ASP A 283 -12.33 15.35 -25.27
N ILE A 284 -12.51 14.30 -24.48
CA ILE A 284 -12.14 14.29 -23.06
C ILE A 284 -10.61 14.20 -22.93
N ILE A 285 -10.03 15.08 -22.11
CA ILE A 285 -8.61 15.02 -21.73
C ILE A 285 -8.52 14.39 -20.34
N TRP A 286 -7.91 13.20 -20.26
CA TRP A 286 -7.57 12.57 -19.00
C TRP A 286 -6.29 13.17 -18.44
N GLN A 287 -6.31 13.55 -17.15
CA GLN A 287 -5.12 14.03 -16.43
C GLN A 287 -4.27 12.89 -15.86
N PHE A 288 -4.86 11.70 -15.70
CA PHE A 288 -4.15 10.49 -15.30
C PHE A 288 -4.90 9.22 -15.74
N HIS A 289 -4.20 8.09 -15.77
CA HIS A 289 -4.77 6.75 -15.87
C HIS A 289 -3.99 5.80 -14.96
N VAL A 290 -4.64 4.73 -14.50
CA VAL A 290 -4.07 3.82 -13.50
C VAL A 290 -4.46 2.36 -13.75
N ALA A 291 -3.51 1.47 -13.51
CA ALA A 291 -3.69 0.02 -13.60
C ALA A 291 -2.96 -0.71 -12.46
N THR A 292 -3.13 -2.04 -12.39
CA THR A 292 -2.37 -2.91 -11.49
C THR A 292 -1.31 -3.66 -12.28
N ALA A 293 -0.06 -3.61 -11.84
CA ALA A 293 0.99 -4.47 -12.33
C ALA A 293 1.20 -5.65 -11.39
N VAL A 294 1.41 -6.85 -11.94
CA VAL A 294 1.76 -8.07 -11.21
C VAL A 294 3.07 -8.63 -11.75
N LYS A 295 3.91 -9.11 -10.82
CA LYS A 295 5.23 -9.65 -11.12
C LYS A 295 5.14 -10.98 -11.87
N SER A 296 6.02 -11.18 -12.84
CA SER A 296 5.98 -12.35 -13.72
C SER A 296 7.11 -13.35 -13.48
N SER A 297 6.86 -14.64 -13.72
CA SER A 297 7.88 -15.70 -13.61
C SER A 297 8.87 -15.73 -14.78
N ASP A 298 8.51 -15.15 -15.94
CA ASP A 298 9.40 -14.88 -17.08
C ASP A 298 10.17 -13.54 -16.96
N GLY A 299 10.11 -12.89 -15.80
CA GLY A 299 10.70 -11.57 -15.56
C GLY A 299 9.82 -10.40 -16.00
N GLY A 300 10.12 -9.22 -15.47
CA GLY A 300 9.32 -8.01 -15.63
C GLY A 300 7.95 -8.09 -14.96
N TRP A 301 7.06 -7.20 -15.42
CA TRP A 301 5.73 -7.00 -14.85
C TRP A 301 4.66 -7.02 -15.93
N TRP A 302 3.56 -7.73 -15.68
CA TRP A 302 2.36 -7.69 -16.51
C TRP A 302 1.36 -6.69 -15.94
N VAL A 303 0.85 -5.80 -16.78
CA VAL A 303 -0.20 -4.85 -16.41
C VAL A 303 -1.57 -5.45 -16.71
N ILE A 304 -2.40 -5.50 -15.68
CA ILE A 304 -3.79 -5.93 -15.72
C ILE A 304 -4.67 -4.69 -15.90
N ASP A 305 -5.01 -4.41 -17.16
CA ASP A 305 -5.82 -3.26 -17.53
C ASP A 305 -6.87 -3.65 -18.59
N PRO A 306 -8.16 -3.78 -18.22
CA PRO A 306 -9.25 -4.02 -19.18
C PRO A 306 -9.26 -3.07 -20.37
N PHE A 307 -8.88 -1.80 -20.18
CA PHE A 307 -8.83 -0.79 -21.25
C PHE A 307 -7.77 -1.09 -22.34
N VAL A 308 -6.77 -1.93 -22.03
CA VAL A 308 -5.80 -2.39 -23.03
C VAL A 308 -6.34 -3.55 -23.88
N GLY A 309 -7.37 -4.26 -23.42
CA GLY A 309 -7.98 -5.41 -24.11
C GLY A 309 -7.24 -6.74 -23.93
N LYS A 310 -6.09 -6.74 -23.25
CA LYS A 310 -5.29 -7.93 -22.86
C LYS A 310 -4.23 -7.55 -21.82
N PRO A 311 -3.66 -8.53 -21.08
CA PRO A 311 -2.40 -8.32 -20.36
C PRO A 311 -1.28 -7.94 -21.34
N VAL A 312 -0.48 -6.97 -20.94
CA VAL A 312 0.74 -6.52 -21.65
C VAL A 312 1.88 -6.32 -20.66
N LYS A 313 3.14 -6.31 -21.11
CA LYS A 313 4.27 -5.92 -20.26
C LYS A 313 4.19 -4.41 -19.95
N LEU A 314 4.83 -3.96 -18.87
CA LEU A 314 4.73 -2.56 -18.40
C LEU A 314 5.22 -1.52 -19.43
N ASP A 315 6.33 -1.80 -20.10
CA ASP A 315 6.86 -1.00 -21.21
C ASP A 315 5.83 -0.84 -22.34
N GLN A 316 5.15 -1.94 -22.71
CA GLN A 316 4.10 -1.96 -23.72
C GLN A 316 2.83 -1.20 -23.28
N TRP A 317 2.48 -1.29 -21.99
CA TRP A 317 1.38 -0.51 -21.41
C TRP A 317 1.70 0.99 -21.46
N TYR A 318 2.87 1.39 -20.94
CA TYR A 318 3.33 2.77 -20.95
C TYR A 318 3.42 3.32 -22.38
N ALA A 319 3.99 2.57 -23.33
CA ALA A 319 4.06 2.98 -24.73
C ALA A 319 2.67 3.13 -25.39
N LYS A 320 1.63 2.42 -24.91
CA LYS A 320 0.24 2.63 -25.36
C LYS A 320 -0.36 3.91 -24.74
N MET A 321 -0.04 4.21 -23.48
CA MET A 321 -0.49 5.45 -22.82
C MET A 321 0.22 6.69 -23.38
N TYR A 322 1.51 6.63 -23.61
CA TYR A 322 2.30 7.73 -24.18
C TYR A 322 1.83 8.15 -25.58
N LYS A 323 1.25 7.24 -26.36
CA LYS A 323 0.59 7.57 -27.64
C LYS A 323 -0.68 8.43 -27.50
N GLN A 324 -1.22 8.59 -26.29
CA GLN A 324 -2.35 9.47 -25.99
C GLN A 324 -1.89 10.83 -25.48
N ASP A 325 -0.61 10.98 -25.10
CA ASP A 325 -0.04 12.23 -24.61
C ASP A 325 -0.09 13.33 -25.66
N THR A 326 -0.65 14.49 -25.29
CA THR A 326 -0.78 15.66 -26.15
C THR A 326 0.34 16.69 -25.95
N LYS A 327 1.27 16.46 -25.01
CA LYS A 327 2.33 17.42 -24.62
C LYS A 327 3.75 16.83 -24.63
N GLY A 328 3.90 15.51 -24.72
CA GLY A 328 5.19 14.82 -24.61
C GLY A 328 5.72 14.72 -23.18
N THR A 329 4.98 15.20 -22.19
CA THR A 329 5.37 15.26 -20.78
C THR A 329 4.74 14.17 -19.92
N LEU A 330 4.04 13.17 -20.48
CA LEU A 330 3.37 12.14 -19.68
C LEU A 330 4.36 11.41 -18.75
N ARG A 331 4.10 11.45 -17.44
CA ARG A 331 4.97 10.85 -16.42
C ARG A 331 4.41 9.51 -15.95
N LEU A 332 5.27 8.49 -15.96
CA LEU A 332 5.04 7.17 -15.36
C LEU A 332 5.45 7.19 -13.88
N TYR A 333 4.56 6.67 -13.05
CA TYR A 333 4.76 6.47 -11.62
C TYR A 333 4.37 5.05 -11.22
N VAL A 334 5.04 4.53 -10.20
CA VAL A 334 4.74 3.22 -9.62
C VAL A 334 4.59 3.42 -8.11
N THR A 335 3.62 2.76 -7.49
CA THR A 335 3.36 2.89 -6.05
C THR A 335 2.85 1.58 -5.45
N GLU A 336 2.73 1.55 -4.12
CA GLU A 336 2.03 0.50 -3.38
C GLU A 336 0.66 0.17 -3.99
N ALA A 337 0.34 -1.12 -4.12
CA ALA A 337 -0.87 -1.58 -4.80
C ALA A 337 -2.17 -1.02 -4.21
N SER A 338 -2.15 -0.62 -2.93
CA SER A 338 -3.26 -0.03 -2.18
C SER A 338 -3.49 1.47 -2.40
N ARG A 339 -2.65 2.18 -3.17
CA ARG A 339 -2.93 3.58 -3.54
C ARG A 339 -4.16 3.62 -4.46
N LEU A 340 -5.09 4.53 -4.17
CA LEU A 340 -6.35 4.71 -4.90
C LEU A 340 -6.21 5.79 -5.98
N GLY A 341 -5.86 7.00 -5.55
CA GLY A 341 -5.84 8.21 -6.37
C GLY A 341 -4.45 8.70 -6.77
N ALA A 342 -4.42 9.56 -7.77
CA ALA A 342 -3.21 10.25 -8.19
C ALA A 342 -2.90 11.49 -7.31
N THR A 343 -3.88 12.07 -6.61
CA THR A 343 -3.84 13.46 -6.13
C THR A 343 -3.53 13.68 -4.65
N ASP A 344 -3.76 12.68 -3.81
CA ASP A 344 -3.85 12.81 -2.34
C ASP A 344 -3.03 11.75 -1.57
N GLY A 345 -2.24 10.94 -2.28
CA GLY A 345 -1.59 9.76 -1.72
C GLY A 345 -2.55 8.70 -1.13
N ALA A 346 -3.87 8.86 -1.28
CA ALA A 346 -4.83 8.13 -0.48
C ALA A 346 -4.76 6.63 -0.75
N ARG A 347 -4.80 5.87 0.33
CA ARG A 347 -4.94 4.42 0.32
C ARG A 347 -6.42 4.06 0.40
N TYR A 348 -6.75 2.78 0.22
CA TYR A 348 -8.11 2.29 0.45
C TYR A 348 -8.56 2.63 1.88
N ASN A 349 -9.52 3.55 1.98
CA ASN A 349 -10.15 3.97 3.23
C ASN A 349 -11.66 3.74 3.09
N ARG A 350 -12.27 3.10 4.09
CA ARG A 350 -13.68 2.72 4.01
C ARG A 350 -14.62 3.92 3.89
N ALA A 351 -14.42 4.99 4.65
CA ALA A 351 -15.28 6.16 4.63
C ALA A 351 -15.27 6.79 3.23
N HIS A 352 -14.08 7.09 2.70
CA HIS A 352 -13.89 7.64 1.36
C HIS A 352 -14.50 6.75 0.28
N LEU A 353 -14.24 5.44 0.30
CA LEU A 353 -14.81 4.51 -0.67
C LEU A 353 -16.35 4.37 -0.59
N MET A 354 -16.98 4.72 0.54
CA MET A 354 -18.44 4.68 0.71
C MET A 354 -19.14 6.00 0.38
N GLU A 355 -18.40 7.03 -0.04
CA GLU A 355 -18.98 8.33 -0.43
C GLU A 355 -19.96 8.20 -1.60
N GLU A 356 -21.05 8.97 -1.53
CA GLU A 356 -22.13 8.97 -2.51
C GLU A 356 -21.65 9.35 -3.92
N TYR A 357 -20.59 10.17 -4.01
CA TYR A 357 -19.92 10.54 -5.26
C TYR A 357 -19.56 9.32 -6.14
N TYR A 358 -19.23 8.18 -5.54
CA TYR A 358 -18.91 6.96 -6.28
C TYR A 358 -20.14 6.14 -6.73
N ASN A 359 -21.36 6.63 -6.51
CA ASN A 359 -22.62 6.01 -6.96
C ASN A 359 -22.71 4.51 -6.59
N ASN A 360 -22.38 4.19 -5.33
CA ASN A 360 -22.29 2.82 -4.78
C ASN A 360 -21.26 1.87 -5.46
N TYR A 361 -20.39 2.34 -6.38
CA TYR A 361 -19.42 1.48 -7.09
C TYR A 361 -18.58 0.60 -6.15
N PHE A 362 -17.95 1.21 -5.15
CA PHE A 362 -17.10 0.47 -4.21
C PHE A 362 -17.88 -0.32 -3.17
N LYS A 363 -19.09 0.11 -2.83
CA LYS A 363 -20.00 -0.64 -1.97
C LYS A 363 -20.36 -1.98 -2.62
N ASP A 364 -20.74 -1.95 -3.90
CA ASP A 364 -21.01 -3.16 -4.70
C ASP A 364 -19.73 -4.00 -4.89
N LEU A 365 -18.56 -3.36 -5.10
CA LEU A 365 -17.27 -4.05 -5.24
C LEU A 365 -16.87 -4.81 -3.95
N ILE A 366 -16.95 -4.14 -2.80
CA ILE A 366 -16.62 -4.71 -1.49
C ILE A 366 -17.62 -5.80 -1.11
N GLN A 367 -18.91 -5.59 -1.37
CA GLN A 367 -19.93 -6.62 -1.15
C GLN A 367 -19.70 -7.86 -2.02
N TYR A 368 -19.27 -7.70 -3.28
CA TYR A 368 -18.87 -8.83 -4.13
C TYR A 368 -17.72 -9.62 -3.52
N TYR A 369 -16.64 -8.95 -3.07
CA TYR A 369 -15.49 -9.64 -2.47
C TYR A 369 -15.81 -10.31 -1.13
N ARG A 370 -16.72 -9.74 -0.34
CA ARG A 370 -17.27 -10.40 0.87
C ARG A 370 -17.98 -11.70 0.52
N LEU A 371 -18.94 -11.66 -0.40
CA LEU A 371 -19.65 -12.85 -0.88
C LEU A 371 -18.70 -13.88 -1.50
N LYS A 372 -17.67 -13.43 -2.24
CA LYS A 372 -16.64 -14.29 -2.82
C LYS A 372 -15.81 -15.00 -1.76
N ALA A 373 -15.36 -14.31 -0.72
CA ALA A 373 -14.60 -14.90 0.38
C ALA A 373 -15.41 -15.93 1.18
N ASN A 374 -16.73 -15.75 1.28
CA ASN A 374 -17.63 -16.68 1.95
C ASN A 374 -18.12 -17.85 1.06
N ASN A 375 -17.76 -17.88 -0.23
CA ASN A 375 -18.36 -18.76 -1.26
C ASN A 375 -19.88 -18.57 -1.47
N GLU A 376 -20.41 -17.39 -1.14
CA GLU A 376 -21.83 -17.00 -1.24
C GLU A 376 -22.19 -16.33 -2.57
N LEU A 377 -21.28 -16.31 -3.56
CA LEU A 377 -21.57 -15.72 -4.87
C LEU A 377 -22.74 -16.44 -5.55
N PRO A 378 -23.72 -15.70 -6.11
CA PRO A 378 -24.83 -16.31 -6.83
C PRO A 378 -24.31 -17.10 -8.03
N LYS A 379 -24.85 -18.30 -8.24
CA LYS A 379 -24.50 -19.15 -9.39
C LYS A 379 -24.75 -18.38 -10.70
N LYS A 380 -23.70 -18.17 -11.51
CA LYS A 380 -23.83 -17.57 -12.85
C LYS A 380 -24.90 -18.32 -13.65
N SER A 381 -25.85 -17.57 -14.22
CA SER A 381 -26.87 -18.14 -15.10
C SER A 381 -26.23 -18.77 -16.35
N VAL A 382 -26.93 -19.72 -16.98
CA VAL A 382 -26.44 -20.40 -18.19
C VAL A 382 -26.08 -19.40 -19.29
N TRP A 383 -26.92 -18.37 -19.49
CA TRP A 383 -26.65 -17.28 -20.44
C TRP A 383 -25.37 -16.50 -20.14
N ILE A 384 -25.08 -16.19 -18.87
CA ILE A 384 -23.82 -15.52 -18.50
C ILE A 384 -22.62 -16.44 -18.78
N LYS A 385 -22.72 -17.75 -18.52
CA LYS A 385 -21.65 -18.71 -18.85
C LYS A 385 -21.39 -18.81 -20.36
N ILE A 386 -22.45 -18.85 -21.17
CA ILE A 386 -22.34 -18.85 -22.64
C ILE A 386 -21.70 -17.54 -23.12
N PHE A 387 -22.15 -16.39 -22.61
CA PHE A 387 -21.58 -15.08 -22.95
C PHE A 387 -20.09 -14.97 -22.59
N ASP A 388 -19.72 -15.34 -21.35
CA ASP A 388 -18.34 -15.35 -20.87
C ASP A 388 -17.45 -16.27 -21.73
N TRP A 389 -17.98 -17.42 -22.16
CA TRP A 389 -17.29 -18.37 -23.05
C TRP A 389 -17.10 -17.80 -24.46
N THR A 390 -18.14 -17.21 -25.06
CA THR A 390 -18.06 -16.58 -26.39
C THR A 390 -17.03 -15.46 -26.43
N LEU A 391 -16.99 -14.59 -25.42
CA LEU A 391 -15.94 -13.57 -25.30
C LEU A 391 -14.53 -14.19 -25.20
N SER A 392 -14.41 -15.31 -24.48
CA SER A 392 -13.15 -16.07 -24.34
C SER A 392 -12.64 -16.62 -25.67
N VAL A 393 -13.54 -17.18 -26.48
CA VAL A 393 -13.23 -17.79 -27.79
C VAL A 393 -12.85 -16.72 -28.81
N LEU A 394 -13.65 -15.65 -28.90
CA LEU A 394 -13.41 -14.54 -29.81
C LEU A 394 -12.23 -13.65 -29.39
N ARG A 395 -11.67 -13.84 -28.19
CA ARG A 395 -10.59 -13.04 -27.59
C ARG A 395 -10.92 -11.55 -27.49
N ILE A 396 -12.21 -11.21 -27.36
CA ILE A 396 -12.66 -9.83 -27.22
C ILE A 396 -12.56 -9.45 -25.75
N GLY A 397 -11.51 -8.71 -25.39
CA GLY A 397 -11.44 -8.02 -24.10
C GLY A 397 -12.36 -6.81 -24.11
N ILE A 398 -13.50 -6.91 -23.41
CA ILE A 398 -14.44 -5.83 -23.08
C ILE A 398 -14.43 -5.61 -21.56
#